data_AF-A0A4R3YQ08-F1
#
_entry.id   AF-A0A4R3YQ08-F1
#
_cell.length_a   1.000
_cell.length_b   1.000
_cell.length_c   1.000
_cell.angle_alpha   90.00
_cell.angle_beta   90.00
_cell.angle_gamma   90.00
#
_symmetry.space_group_name_H-M   'P 1'
#
loop_
_entity.id
_entity.type
_entity.pdbx_description
1 polymer ?
#
loop_
_entity_poly.entity_id
_entity_poly.type
_entity_poly.pdbx_seq_one_letter_code
_entity_poly.pdbx_strand_id
1 'polypeptide(L)'
;MSDMSVAPPRTFVGFDPARVLPGFEHVRRFWDPAQEVVTVKVLPGEYYVSAQDEMISTVLGSCVSACVRDHRLRLGGMNHFMLPEPAGDRDGWSSTVGRAARYGNDAMEQLINAILKAGGKREDLEVKIFGGGRVLSTMTDIGQRNIAFVQRYIATEKLKLCAADVGDVYPRQVQFFPVSGKVRVRQLRSMHDTQLADREKRYLKRLANDPIKGEVELF
;
A
#
# COMPACT_ATOMS: atom_id res chain seq x y z
N MET A 1 -14.45 -41.73 -25.67
CA MET A 1 -13.55 -40.58 -25.45
C MET A 1 -14.36 -39.53 -24.71
N SER A 2 -14.16 -39.46 -23.40
CA SER A 2 -14.94 -38.67 -22.46
C SER A 2 -14.70 -37.18 -22.67
N ASP A 3 -15.81 -36.48 -22.84
CA ASP A 3 -15.97 -35.03 -22.89
C ASP A 3 -15.32 -34.37 -21.66
N MET A 4 -14.23 -33.63 -21.89
CA MET A 4 -13.62 -32.78 -20.87
C MET A 4 -14.44 -31.51 -20.76
N SER A 5 -15.55 -31.60 -20.01
CA SER A 5 -16.30 -30.41 -19.62
C SER A 5 -15.38 -29.49 -18.83
N VAL A 6 -15.04 -28.34 -19.41
CA VAL A 6 -14.40 -27.23 -18.71
C VAL A 6 -15.31 -26.86 -17.55
N ALA A 7 -14.85 -27.08 -16.31
CA ALA A 7 -15.59 -26.68 -15.12
C ALA A 7 -15.88 -25.18 -15.20
N PRO A 8 -17.11 -24.72 -14.87
CA PRO A 8 -17.43 -23.30 -14.88
C PRO A 8 -16.44 -22.54 -13.98
N PRO A 9 -16.09 -21.28 -14.30
CA PRO A 9 -15.26 -20.47 -13.44
C PRO A 9 -15.92 -20.45 -12.06
N ARG A 10 -15.19 -20.89 -11.02
CA ARG A 10 -15.68 -20.85 -9.65
C ARG A 10 -16.16 -19.42 -9.39
N THR A 11 -17.46 -19.24 -9.25
CA THR A 11 -18.04 -17.99 -8.76
C THR A 11 -17.35 -17.72 -7.43
N PHE A 12 -16.61 -16.62 -7.37
CA PHE A 12 -15.97 -16.21 -6.14
C PHE A 12 -17.07 -15.89 -5.13
N VAL A 13 -17.33 -16.80 -4.19
CA VAL A 13 -18.36 -16.61 -3.16
C VAL A 13 -18.05 -15.30 -2.43
N GLY A 14 -19.02 -14.38 -2.40
CA GLY A 14 -18.88 -13.08 -1.72
C GLY A 14 -18.31 -11.94 -2.56
N PHE A 15 -17.88 -12.18 -3.80
CA PHE A 15 -17.39 -11.14 -4.72
C PHE A 15 -18.32 -10.95 -5.91
N ASP A 16 -18.61 -9.70 -6.25
CA ASP A 16 -19.46 -9.30 -7.35
C ASP A 16 -18.70 -8.33 -8.28
N PRO A 17 -18.32 -8.75 -9.50
CA PRO A 17 -17.62 -7.91 -10.45
C PRO A 17 -18.36 -6.59 -10.78
N ALA A 18 -19.69 -6.57 -10.73
CA ALA A 18 -20.49 -5.38 -11.04
C ALA A 18 -20.40 -4.30 -9.94
N ARG A 19 -19.94 -4.67 -8.75
CA ARG A 19 -19.77 -3.78 -7.59
C ARG A 19 -18.34 -3.30 -7.41
N VAL A 20 -17.45 -3.56 -8.38
CA VAL A 20 -16.08 -3.01 -8.35
C VAL A 20 -16.16 -1.49 -8.40
N LEU A 21 -15.40 -0.82 -7.54
CA LEU A 21 -15.39 0.64 -7.50
C LEU A 21 -14.78 1.23 -8.78
N PRO A 22 -15.33 2.35 -9.30
CA PRO A 22 -14.82 3.00 -10.50
C PRO A 22 -13.32 3.30 -10.41
N GLY A 23 -12.58 2.97 -11.46
CA GLY A 23 -11.13 3.16 -11.54
C GLY A 23 -10.30 1.97 -11.06
N PHE A 24 -10.91 0.90 -10.54
CA PHE A 24 -10.22 -0.32 -10.12
C PHE A 24 -10.66 -1.59 -10.90
N GLU A 25 -11.28 -1.41 -12.06
CA GLU A 25 -11.72 -2.50 -12.95
C GLU A 25 -10.51 -3.28 -13.49
N HIS A 26 -9.43 -2.56 -13.79
CA HIS A 26 -8.18 -3.11 -14.32
C HIS A 26 -7.37 -3.91 -13.30
N VAL A 27 -7.72 -3.83 -12.01
CA VAL A 27 -6.96 -4.47 -10.93
C VAL A 27 -7.13 -5.99 -11.01
N ARG A 28 -6.00 -6.70 -11.08
CA ARG A 28 -6.00 -8.17 -11.12
C ARG A 28 -6.41 -8.74 -9.76
N ARG A 29 -7.45 -9.57 -9.79
CA ARG A 29 -7.96 -10.34 -8.65
C ARG A 29 -7.66 -11.82 -8.85
N PHE A 30 -7.46 -12.55 -7.76
CA PHE A 30 -7.30 -14.00 -7.78
C PHE A 30 -7.89 -14.60 -6.50
N TRP A 31 -8.28 -15.87 -6.55
CA TRP A 31 -8.70 -16.60 -5.35
C TRP A 31 -7.49 -17.08 -4.56
N ASP A 32 -7.42 -16.75 -3.28
CA ASP A 32 -6.46 -17.35 -2.36
C ASP A 32 -7.11 -18.56 -1.66
N PRO A 33 -6.74 -19.81 -2.01
CA PRO A 33 -7.36 -21.00 -1.42
C PRO A 33 -6.99 -21.21 0.05
N ALA A 34 -5.89 -20.64 0.54
CA ALA A 34 -5.51 -20.78 1.94
C ALA A 34 -6.28 -19.82 2.85
N GLN A 35 -6.76 -18.71 2.29
CA GLN A 35 -7.57 -17.71 3.00
C GLN A 35 -9.06 -17.79 2.63
N GLU A 36 -9.41 -18.58 1.61
CA GLU A 36 -10.75 -18.73 1.05
C GLU A 36 -11.42 -17.39 0.71
N VAL A 37 -10.67 -16.50 0.07
CA VAL A 37 -11.12 -15.15 -0.25
C VAL A 37 -10.51 -14.63 -1.55
N VAL A 38 -11.26 -13.78 -2.26
CA VAL A 38 -10.71 -13.01 -3.38
C VAL A 38 -9.64 -12.07 -2.88
N THR A 39 -8.51 -12.04 -3.56
CA THR A 39 -7.33 -11.30 -3.15
C THR A 39 -6.85 -10.38 -4.26
N VAL A 40 -6.52 -9.16 -3.86
CA VAL A 40 -5.77 -8.20 -4.66
C VAL A 40 -4.38 -8.05 -4.07
N LYS A 41 -3.35 -8.09 -4.92
CA LYS A 41 -1.98 -7.80 -4.51
C LYS A 41 -1.63 -6.37 -4.89
N VAL A 42 -1.28 -5.56 -3.90
CA VAL A 42 -0.81 -4.18 -4.11
C VAL A 42 0.72 -4.20 -4.17
N LEU A 43 1.28 -3.66 -5.24
CA LEU A 43 2.72 -3.54 -5.48
C LEU A 43 3.23 -2.14 -5.09
N PRO A 44 4.56 -1.93 -4.99
CA PRO A 44 5.09 -0.61 -4.66
C PRO A 44 4.64 0.46 -5.66
N GLY A 45 4.14 1.59 -5.14
CA GLY A 45 3.58 2.70 -5.89
C GLY A 45 2.08 2.57 -6.18
N GLU A 46 1.45 1.44 -5.82
CA GLU A 46 0.04 1.21 -6.05
C GLU A 46 -0.79 1.43 -4.78
N TYR A 47 -2.11 1.59 -4.98
CA TYR A 47 -3.12 1.55 -3.94
C TYR A 47 -4.37 0.88 -4.49
N TYR A 48 -5.19 0.35 -3.59
CA TYR A 48 -6.45 -0.29 -3.94
C TYR A 48 -7.50 -0.02 -2.87
N VAL A 49 -8.75 0.21 -3.28
CA VAL A 49 -9.91 0.43 -2.41
C VAL A 49 -11.03 -0.54 -2.79
N SER A 50 -11.69 -1.11 -1.78
CA SER A 50 -12.83 -2.01 -1.97
C SER A 50 -13.86 -1.85 -0.85
N ALA A 51 -15.12 -2.10 -1.20
CA ALA A 51 -16.25 -2.28 -0.29
C ALA A 51 -16.79 -3.72 -0.31
N GLN A 52 -16.04 -4.65 -0.91
CA GLN A 52 -16.40 -6.06 -1.03
C GLN A 52 -15.57 -6.93 -0.09
N ASP A 53 -15.99 -8.18 0.09
CA ASP A 53 -15.28 -9.15 0.92
C ASP A 53 -14.04 -9.69 0.19
N GLU A 54 -13.07 -8.80 0.01
CA GLU A 54 -11.78 -9.05 -0.61
C GLU A 54 -10.66 -8.84 0.41
N MET A 55 -9.56 -9.57 0.24
CA MET A 55 -8.31 -9.34 0.96
C MET A 55 -7.36 -8.52 0.08
N ILE A 56 -6.76 -7.48 0.65
CA ILE A 56 -5.65 -6.74 0.02
C ILE A 56 -4.35 -7.22 0.65
N SER A 57 -3.40 -7.68 -0.16
CA SER A 57 -2.16 -8.30 0.31
C SER A 57 -0.93 -7.59 -0.25
N THR A 58 0.09 -7.42 0.58
CA THR A 58 1.39 -6.91 0.14
C THR A 58 2.54 -7.42 1.00
N VAL A 59 3.77 -7.26 0.51
CA VAL A 59 5.01 -7.58 1.23
C VAL A 59 5.84 -6.31 1.31
N LEU A 60 6.22 -5.94 2.53
CA LEU A 60 6.91 -4.71 2.87
C LEU A 60 8.27 -5.06 3.48
N GLY A 61 9.35 -4.56 2.89
CA GLY A 61 10.58 -4.33 3.64
C GLY A 61 10.62 -2.89 4.11
N SER A 62 11.44 -2.06 3.47
CA SER A 62 11.61 -0.64 3.81
C SER A 62 10.36 0.20 3.50
N CYS A 63 9.50 -0.22 2.57
CA CYS A 63 8.22 0.44 2.28
C CYS A 63 7.26 0.44 3.47
N VAL A 64 6.30 1.36 3.45
CA VAL A 64 5.20 1.40 4.43
C VAL A 64 3.87 1.34 3.70
N SER A 65 2.90 0.66 4.32
CA SER A 65 1.51 0.66 3.90
C SER A 65 0.63 1.28 4.97
N ALA A 66 -0.24 2.20 4.56
CA ALA A 66 -1.41 2.61 5.32
C ALA A 66 -2.63 1.81 4.87
N CYS A 67 -3.32 1.20 5.82
CA CYS A 67 -4.66 0.65 5.65
C CYS A 67 -5.65 1.69 6.19
N VAL A 68 -6.50 2.24 5.33
CA VAL A 68 -7.46 3.28 5.69
C VAL A 68 -8.87 2.76 5.43
N ARG A 69 -9.80 2.99 6.36
CA ARG A 69 -11.17 2.48 6.24
C ARG A 69 -12.18 3.42 6.87
N ASP A 70 -13.29 3.65 6.16
CA ASP A 70 -14.54 4.10 6.77
C ASP A 70 -15.18 2.91 7.50
N HIS A 71 -15.16 2.96 8.83
CA HIS A 71 -15.58 1.81 9.63
C HIS A 71 -17.09 1.54 9.58
N ARG A 72 -17.90 2.57 9.32
CA ARG A 72 -19.37 2.49 9.27
C ARG A 72 -19.85 1.93 7.94
N LEU A 73 -19.28 2.42 6.84
CA LEU A 73 -19.62 1.98 5.49
C LEU A 73 -18.94 0.68 5.08
N ARG A 74 -18.01 0.16 5.90
CA ARG A 74 -17.26 -1.06 5.61
C ARG A 74 -16.52 -0.96 4.26
N LEU A 75 -15.94 0.21 4.02
CA LEU A 75 -15.24 0.60 2.81
C LEU A 75 -13.82 1.00 3.18
N GLY A 76 -12.82 0.51 2.48
CA GLY A 76 -11.45 0.89 2.77
C GLY A 76 -10.45 0.41 1.74
N GLY A 77 -9.19 0.72 1.97
CA GLY A 77 -8.12 0.37 1.07
C GLY A 77 -6.77 0.33 1.73
N MET A 78 -5.78 -0.05 0.93
CA MET A 78 -4.38 -0.10 1.34
C MET A 78 -3.52 0.48 0.22
N ASN A 79 -2.54 1.30 0.58
CA ASN A 79 -1.48 1.73 -0.33
C ASN A 79 -0.17 0.97 -0.04
N HIS A 80 0.81 1.11 -0.92
CA HIS A 80 2.17 0.65 -0.70
C HIS A 80 3.12 1.71 -1.23
N PHE A 81 3.68 2.53 -0.33
CA PHE A 81 4.55 3.63 -0.73
C PHE A 81 5.96 3.50 -0.16
N MET A 82 6.89 4.15 -0.84
CA MET A 82 8.26 4.38 -0.39
C MET A 82 8.65 5.78 -0.83
N LEU A 83 9.33 6.52 0.04
CA LEU A 83 9.82 7.84 -0.32
C LEU A 83 11.07 7.74 -1.22
N PRO A 84 11.24 8.64 -2.19
CA PRO A 84 12.48 8.75 -2.95
C PRO A 84 13.66 9.14 -2.03
N GLU A 85 14.84 8.64 -2.37
CA GLU A 85 16.08 9.04 -1.71
C GLU A 85 16.62 10.38 -2.25
N PRO A 86 17.44 11.10 -1.45
CA PRO A 86 18.27 12.19 -1.96
C PRO A 86 19.16 11.71 -3.09
N ALA A 87 19.09 12.37 -4.24
CA ALA A 87 19.94 12.07 -5.38
C ALA A 87 21.32 12.75 -5.25
N GLY A 88 22.05 12.46 -4.16
CA GLY A 88 23.39 13.01 -3.91
C GLY A 88 23.50 14.55 -3.95
N ASP A 89 24.73 15.07 -3.90
CA ASP A 89 25.06 16.51 -3.76
C ASP A 89 24.58 17.43 -4.90
N ARG A 90 23.90 16.91 -5.92
CA ARG A 90 23.38 17.72 -7.04
C ARG A 90 22.05 18.37 -6.73
N ASP A 91 21.27 17.77 -5.83
CA ASP A 91 19.99 18.29 -5.37
C ASP A 91 20.16 18.73 -3.92
N GLY A 92 20.04 20.04 -3.64
CA GLY A 92 20.11 20.54 -2.28
C GLY A 92 19.15 19.79 -1.35
N TRP A 93 19.56 19.52 -0.10
CA TRP A 93 18.77 18.77 0.89
C TRP A 93 17.28 19.19 0.96
N SER A 94 17.00 20.49 0.82
CA SER A 94 15.66 21.06 0.78
C SER A 94 14.80 20.57 -0.41
N SER A 95 15.35 20.47 -1.62
CA SER A 95 14.61 20.04 -2.81
C SER A 95 14.23 18.56 -2.72
N THR A 96 15.12 17.72 -2.19
CA THR A 96 14.85 16.31 -1.94
C THR A 96 13.77 16.12 -0.87
N VAL A 97 13.89 16.81 0.26
CA VAL A 97 12.90 16.70 1.35
C VAL A 97 11.51 17.11 0.83
N GLY A 98 11.44 18.17 0.01
CA GLY A 98 10.22 18.59 -0.67
C GLY A 98 9.67 17.51 -1.62
N ARG A 99 10.52 16.89 -2.44
CA ARG A 99 10.14 15.80 -3.35
C ARG A 99 9.59 14.59 -2.60
N ALA A 100 10.26 14.16 -1.54
CA ALA A 100 9.81 13.04 -0.72
C ALA A 100 8.44 13.33 -0.08
N ALA A 101 8.28 14.51 0.51
CA ALA A 101 7.00 14.91 1.10
C ALA A 101 5.86 14.90 0.08
N ARG A 102 6.08 15.44 -1.14
CA ARG A 102 5.08 15.41 -2.22
C ARG A 102 4.69 13.98 -2.60
N TYR A 103 5.66 13.09 -2.76
CA TYR A 103 5.38 11.69 -3.11
C TYR A 103 4.57 10.97 -2.03
N GLY A 104 4.96 11.11 -0.77
CA GLY A 104 4.22 10.51 0.34
C GLY A 104 2.82 11.09 0.50
N ASN A 105 2.65 12.41 0.30
CA ASN A 105 1.36 13.06 0.37
C ASN A 105 0.44 12.54 -0.73
N ASP A 106 0.92 12.50 -1.97
CA ASP A 106 0.19 11.97 -3.12
C ASP A 106 -0.28 10.52 -2.87
N ALA A 107 0.59 9.65 -2.36
CA ALA A 107 0.23 8.27 -2.05
C ALA A 107 -0.85 8.12 -0.96
N MET A 108 -0.88 9.01 0.04
CA MET A 108 -1.92 9.02 1.07
C MET A 108 -3.21 9.65 0.58
N GLU A 109 -3.11 10.76 -0.14
CA GLU A 109 -4.23 11.51 -0.69
C GLU A 109 -4.99 10.70 -1.73
N GLN A 110 -4.30 9.99 -2.65
CA GLN A 110 -4.96 9.13 -3.63
C GLN A 110 -5.82 8.06 -2.95
N LEU A 111 -5.29 7.41 -1.91
CA LEU A 111 -6.03 6.40 -1.14
C LEU A 111 -7.25 7.00 -0.42
N ILE A 112 -7.04 8.09 0.32
CA ILE A 112 -8.12 8.73 1.09
C ILE A 112 -9.19 9.27 0.14
N ASN A 113 -8.80 9.97 -0.92
CA ASN A 113 -9.74 10.54 -1.89
C ASN A 113 -10.53 9.46 -2.60
N ALA A 114 -9.95 8.30 -2.91
CA ALA A 114 -10.69 7.18 -3.48
C ALA A 114 -11.74 6.63 -2.50
N ILE A 115 -11.44 6.55 -1.20
CA ILE A 115 -12.42 6.17 -0.17
C ILE A 115 -13.53 7.22 -0.07
N LEU A 116 -13.19 8.52 -0.04
CA LEU A 116 -14.17 9.60 0.04
C LEU A 116 -15.07 9.66 -1.21
N LYS A 117 -14.50 9.48 -2.40
CA LYS A 117 -15.26 9.41 -3.67
C LYS A 117 -16.22 8.23 -3.73
N ALA A 118 -15.88 7.13 -3.05
CA ALA A 118 -16.75 5.97 -2.90
C ALA A 118 -17.80 6.14 -1.77
N GLY A 119 -17.93 7.34 -1.21
CA GLY A 119 -18.95 7.70 -0.21
C GLY A 119 -18.45 7.71 1.24
N GLY A 120 -17.17 7.35 1.47
CA GLY A 120 -16.55 7.40 2.79
C GLY A 120 -16.56 8.80 3.40
N LYS A 121 -16.62 8.87 4.73
CA LYS A 121 -16.56 10.11 5.49
C LYS A 121 -15.27 10.23 6.28
N ARG A 122 -14.69 11.42 6.26
CA ARG A 122 -13.41 11.70 6.92
C ARG A 122 -13.43 11.40 8.41
N GLU A 123 -14.52 11.78 9.09
CA GLU A 123 -14.74 11.55 10.52
C GLU A 123 -14.85 10.07 10.92
N ASP A 124 -15.19 9.21 9.96
CA ASP A 124 -15.33 7.77 10.16
C ASP A 124 -14.06 6.99 9.75
N LEU A 125 -13.01 7.68 9.29
CA LEU A 125 -11.77 7.03 8.86
C LEU A 125 -10.94 6.55 10.04
N GLU A 126 -10.58 5.27 9.97
CA GLU A 126 -9.56 4.64 10.82
C GLU A 126 -8.33 4.31 9.99
N VAL A 127 -7.14 4.52 10.57
CA VAL A 127 -5.86 4.25 9.93
C VAL A 127 -5.08 3.20 10.70
N LYS A 128 -4.45 2.27 9.98
CA LYS A 128 -3.47 1.32 10.53
C LYS A 128 -2.22 1.30 9.65
N ILE A 129 -1.04 1.27 10.23
CA ILE A 129 0.23 1.36 9.47
C ILE A 129 1.14 0.16 9.72
N PHE A 130 1.80 -0.31 8.65
CA PHE A 130 2.64 -1.50 8.68
C PHE A 130 3.88 -1.34 7.81
N GLY A 131 4.97 -2.04 8.13
CA GLY A 131 6.18 -2.10 7.29
C GLY A 131 7.37 -1.33 7.86
N GLY A 132 8.18 -0.72 6.99
CA GLY A 132 9.37 0.05 7.39
C GLY A 132 10.48 -0.80 8.03
N GLY A 133 10.54 -2.09 7.68
CA GLY A 133 11.59 -3.00 8.13
C GLY A 133 12.93 -2.74 7.44
N ARG A 134 14.03 -3.11 8.12
CA ARG A 134 15.40 -2.91 7.62
C ARG A 134 15.90 -4.13 6.84
N VAL A 135 15.52 -4.22 5.57
CA VAL A 135 15.89 -5.36 4.69
C VAL A 135 17.26 -5.18 4.04
N LEU A 136 17.64 -3.92 3.76
CA LEU A 136 18.96 -3.57 3.22
C LEU A 136 19.87 -3.13 4.37
N SER A 137 20.87 -3.95 4.72
CA SER A 137 21.84 -3.64 5.78
C SER A 137 22.63 -2.36 5.54
N THR A 138 22.79 -1.96 4.27
CA THR A 138 23.53 -0.77 3.83
C THR A 138 22.67 0.50 3.63
N MET A 139 21.34 0.42 3.76
CA MET A 139 20.41 1.56 3.58
C MET A 139 19.54 1.74 4.83
N THR A 140 20.19 2.07 5.94
CA THR A 140 19.64 1.92 7.29
C THR A 140 18.49 2.88 7.66
N ASP A 141 18.15 3.86 6.81
CA ASP A 141 17.23 4.94 7.19
C ASP A 141 15.95 5.08 6.33
N ILE A 142 15.81 4.36 5.21
CA ILE A 142 14.62 4.50 4.34
C ILE A 142 13.34 4.14 5.09
N GLY A 143 13.34 2.99 5.77
CA GLY A 143 12.19 2.52 6.55
C GLY A 143 11.78 3.53 7.63
N GLN A 144 12.75 4.06 8.37
CA GLN A 144 12.48 5.05 9.42
C GLN A 144 11.94 6.36 8.86
N ARG A 145 12.46 6.84 7.72
CA ARG A 145 11.94 8.02 7.03
C ARG A 145 10.51 7.83 6.55
N ASN A 146 10.18 6.65 6.00
CA ASN A 146 8.81 6.31 5.58
C ASN A 146 7.84 6.29 6.78
N ILE A 147 8.26 5.67 7.90
CA ILE A 147 7.49 5.61 9.15
C ILE A 147 7.24 7.02 9.69
N ALA A 148 8.32 7.80 9.82
CA ALA A 148 8.24 9.15 10.37
C ALA A 148 7.36 10.05 9.49
N PHE A 149 7.42 9.88 8.17
CA PHE A 149 6.52 10.59 7.25
C PHE A 149 5.05 10.23 7.50
N VAL A 150 4.68 8.95 7.49
CA VAL A 150 3.25 8.57 7.62
C VAL A 150 2.69 8.94 8.98
N GLN A 151 3.48 8.83 10.04
CA GLN A 151 3.06 9.24 11.38
C GLN A 151 2.80 10.75 11.45
N ARG A 152 3.69 11.57 10.85
CA ARG A 152 3.46 13.01 10.74
C ARG A 152 2.24 13.32 9.90
N TYR A 153 2.07 12.68 8.74
CA TYR A 153 0.89 12.87 7.89
C TYR A 153 -0.41 12.59 8.67
N ILE A 154 -0.48 11.45 9.35
CA ILE A 154 -1.64 11.06 10.15
C ILE A 154 -1.94 12.08 11.25
N ALA A 155 -0.91 12.56 11.96
CA ALA A 155 -1.07 13.56 13.00
C ALA A 155 -1.54 14.92 12.45
N THR A 156 -0.92 15.40 11.36
CA THR A 156 -1.26 16.66 10.69
C THR A 156 -2.70 16.65 10.17
N GLU A 157 -3.09 15.56 9.52
CA GLU A 157 -4.45 15.38 8.97
C GLU A 157 -5.49 14.98 10.03
N LYS A 158 -5.08 14.89 11.30
CA LYS A 158 -5.92 14.52 12.45
C LYS A 158 -6.69 13.20 12.24
N LEU A 159 -6.04 12.24 11.58
CA LEU A 159 -6.61 10.92 11.34
C LEU A 159 -6.41 10.03 12.56
N LYS A 160 -7.37 9.14 12.82
CA LYS A 160 -7.32 8.22 13.96
C LYS A 160 -6.40 7.02 13.66
N LEU A 161 -5.20 7.01 14.26
CA LEU A 161 -4.30 5.85 14.21
C LEU A 161 -4.77 4.77 15.19
N CYS A 162 -5.33 3.67 14.67
CA CYS A 162 -5.89 2.59 15.48
C CYS A 162 -4.90 1.45 15.75
N ALA A 163 -3.89 1.24 14.90
CA ALA A 163 -2.88 0.21 15.09
C ALA A 163 -1.61 0.50 14.28
N ALA A 164 -0.47 0.02 14.77
CA ALA A 164 0.79 0.07 14.04
C ALA A 164 1.66 -1.16 14.34
N ASP A 165 2.28 -1.73 13.31
CA ASP A 165 3.43 -2.64 13.44
C ASP A 165 4.48 -2.27 12.37
N VAL A 166 5.42 -1.43 12.80
CA VAL A 166 6.41 -0.78 11.94
C VAL A 166 7.83 -0.95 12.49
N GLY A 167 8.84 -0.78 11.62
CA GLY A 167 10.26 -0.85 12.00
C GLY A 167 10.79 -2.28 12.00
N ASP A 168 11.71 -2.61 12.91
CA ASP A 168 12.34 -3.94 13.03
C ASP A 168 13.27 -4.31 11.83
N VAL A 169 13.96 -5.44 11.93
CA VAL A 169 14.90 -5.94 10.92
C VAL A 169 14.27 -6.91 9.92
N TYR A 170 12.99 -7.25 10.11
CA TYR A 170 12.31 -8.25 9.30
C TYR A 170 11.30 -7.63 8.33
N PRO A 171 11.22 -8.13 7.09
CA PRO A 171 10.09 -7.84 6.22
C PRO A 171 8.78 -8.32 6.82
N ARG A 172 7.67 -7.73 6.39
CA ARG A 172 6.32 -8.10 6.79
C ARG A 172 5.46 -8.40 5.57
N GLN A 173 4.73 -9.52 5.64
CA GLN A 173 3.55 -9.71 4.81
C GLN A 173 2.34 -9.12 5.54
N VAL A 174 1.60 -8.26 4.84
CA VAL A 174 0.38 -7.61 5.36
C VAL A 174 -0.80 -8.10 4.53
N GLN A 175 -1.86 -8.52 5.24
CA GLN A 175 -3.14 -8.92 4.66
C GLN A 175 -4.24 -8.10 5.34
N PHE A 176 -4.89 -7.24 4.57
CA PHE A 176 -5.93 -6.33 5.04
C PHE A 176 -7.29 -6.73 4.49
N PHE A 177 -8.32 -6.69 5.34
CA PHE A 177 -9.71 -6.99 4.97
C PHE A 177 -10.54 -5.70 5.11
N PRO A 178 -10.77 -4.93 4.02
CA PRO A 178 -11.36 -3.59 4.08
C PRO A 178 -12.74 -3.54 4.73
N VAL A 179 -13.56 -4.57 4.51
CA VAL A 179 -14.92 -4.63 5.02
C VAL A 179 -14.96 -4.78 6.55
N SER A 180 -14.01 -5.50 7.15
CA SER A 180 -13.96 -5.73 8.60
C SER A 180 -12.95 -4.83 9.33
N GLY A 181 -11.99 -4.27 8.60
CA GLY A 181 -10.85 -3.55 9.18
C GLY A 181 -9.78 -4.47 9.79
N LYS A 182 -9.93 -5.79 9.70
CA LYS A 182 -8.95 -6.75 10.21
C LYS A 182 -7.66 -6.67 9.40
N VAL A 183 -6.52 -6.74 10.09
CA VAL A 183 -5.20 -6.91 9.47
C VAL A 183 -4.55 -8.14 10.07
N ARG A 184 -3.96 -8.98 9.21
CA ARG A 184 -3.00 -10.03 9.62
C ARG A 184 -1.62 -9.60 9.17
N VAL A 185 -0.66 -9.68 10.09
CA VAL A 185 0.74 -9.34 9.82
C VAL A 185 1.59 -10.56 10.13
N ARG A 186 2.49 -10.91 9.21
CA ARG A 186 3.46 -11.99 9.39
C ARG A 186 4.86 -11.46 9.11
N GLN A 187 5.72 -11.52 10.12
CA GLN A 187 7.14 -11.24 9.95
C GLN A 187 7.83 -12.40 9.21
N LEU A 188 8.61 -12.07 8.19
CA LEU A 188 9.30 -13.03 7.33
C LEU A 188 10.72 -13.25 7.87
N ARG A 189 10.85 -13.98 8.99
CA ARG A 189 12.11 -14.13 9.75
C ARG A 189 13.17 -15.01 9.08
N SER A 190 12.76 -15.97 8.26
CA SER A 190 13.67 -16.90 7.55
C SER A 190 14.12 -16.37 6.18
N MET A 191 13.74 -15.14 5.83
CA MET A 191 13.98 -14.56 4.52
C MET A 191 15.17 -13.60 4.57
N HIS A 192 16.37 -14.14 4.31
CA HIS A 192 17.40 -13.39 3.58
C HIS A 192 16.99 -13.36 2.10
N ASP A 193 15.81 -12.82 1.80
CA ASP A 193 15.27 -12.89 0.46
C ASP A 193 15.92 -11.80 -0.39
N THR A 194 17.06 -12.15 -0.99
CA THR A 194 17.78 -11.32 -1.96
C THR A 194 16.81 -10.76 -3.01
N GLN A 195 15.74 -11.49 -3.34
CA GLN A 195 14.72 -11.03 -4.27
C GLN A 195 13.95 -9.81 -3.76
N LEU A 196 13.63 -9.73 -2.46
CA LEU A 196 12.96 -8.57 -1.89
C LEU A 196 13.90 -7.36 -1.89
N ALA A 197 15.15 -7.56 -1.46
CA ALA A 197 16.18 -6.52 -1.53
C ALA A 197 16.38 -6.00 -2.97
N ASP A 198 16.40 -6.88 -3.97
CA ASP A 198 16.53 -6.50 -5.38
C ASP A 198 15.28 -5.81 -5.94
N ARG A 199 14.09 -6.15 -5.43
CA ARG A 199 12.86 -5.42 -5.76
C ARG A 199 12.87 -4.01 -5.19
N GLU A 200 13.31 -3.85 -3.93
CA GLU A 200 13.45 -2.53 -3.31
C GLU A 200 14.46 -1.67 -4.05
N LYS A 201 15.66 -2.18 -4.33
CA LYS A 201 16.68 -1.46 -5.11
C LYS A 201 16.15 -1.01 -6.48
N ARG A 202 15.42 -1.88 -7.18
CA ARG A 202 14.81 -1.52 -8.48
C ARG A 202 13.71 -0.47 -8.33
N TYR A 203 12.94 -0.50 -7.25
CA TYR A 203 11.91 0.48 -7.01
C TYR A 203 12.50 1.85 -6.65
N LEU A 204 13.49 1.91 -5.77
CA LEU A 204 14.24 3.13 -5.45
C LEU A 204 14.82 3.79 -6.70
N LYS A 205 15.44 3.00 -7.58
CA LYS A 205 15.96 3.51 -8.87
C LYS A 205 14.87 4.11 -9.76
N ARG A 206 13.65 3.56 -9.75
CA ARG A 206 12.51 4.12 -10.49
C ARG A 206 12.03 5.43 -9.87
N LEU A 207 11.86 5.47 -8.55
CA LEU A 207 11.47 6.68 -7.81
C LEU A 207 12.44 7.84 -8.01
N ALA A 208 13.74 7.54 -8.18
CA ALA A 208 14.74 8.56 -8.46
C ALA A 208 14.51 9.25 -9.83
N ASN A 209 13.96 8.52 -10.79
CA ASN A 209 13.78 8.94 -12.18
C ASN A 209 12.34 9.36 -12.54
N ASP A 210 11.36 9.10 -11.67
CA ASP A 210 9.96 9.45 -11.93
C ASP A 210 9.74 10.96 -11.82
N PRO A 211 9.15 11.61 -12.85
CA PRO A 211 8.74 13.00 -12.76
C PRO A 211 7.60 13.15 -11.75
N ILE A 212 7.71 14.12 -10.85
CA ILE A 212 6.65 14.41 -9.88
C ILE A 212 5.52 15.13 -10.61
N LYS A 213 4.29 14.60 -10.55
CA LYS A 213 3.10 15.35 -10.96
C LYS A 213 3.03 16.67 -10.19
N GLY A 214 3.25 17.80 -10.87
CA GLY A 214 3.30 19.13 -10.26
C GLY A 214 4.46 20.00 -10.73
N GLU A 215 5.46 19.45 -11.44
CA GLU A 215 6.37 20.23 -12.27
C GLU A 215 5.66 20.65 -13.57
N VAL A 216 4.69 21.56 -13.46
CA VAL A 216 4.34 22.40 -14.60
C VAL A 216 5.30 23.59 -14.50
N GLU A 217 6.32 23.61 -15.34
CA GLU A 217 7.04 24.84 -15.63
C GLU A 217 6.02 25.84 -16.21
N LEU A 218 5.68 26.84 -15.41
CA LEU A 218 5.03 28.05 -15.91
C LEU A 218 6.11 28.80 -16.73
N PHE A 219 6.15 28.52 -18.03
CA PHE A 219 6.69 29.47 -19.01
C PHE A 219 5.54 30.28 -19.61
#